data_AF-A0A168HD54-F1
#
_entry.id   AF-A0A168HD54-F1
#
_cell.length_a   1.000
_cell.length_b   1.000
_cell.length_c   1.000
_cell.angle_alpha   90.00
_cell.angle_beta   90.00
_cell.angle_gamma   90.00
#
_symmetry.space_group_name_H-M   'P 1'
#
loop_
_entity.id
_entity.type
_entity.pdbx_description
1 polymer ?
#
loop_
_entity_poly.entity_id
_entity_poly.type
_entity_poly.pdbx_seq_one_letter_code
_entity_poly.pdbx_strand_id
1 'polypeptide(L)'
;MRAGLDWLLLGVLPRWAKTEINLRGIMISHGVSLVIRPLYRDGRSKSSRDSLIVTATAIVASWAVVIGSGSSGASAGRLLPWIIVTSHVFNVYYESKAAKPSRSVINGAVSAAILLVLESIHYSQELEVAGNTWLSVFSISKSALLLVFCLFVPRGNDESYKGLPADRQHTGSVIELLTFLWPRKTFRLDSLQRKNAASLPALPAGLRTAALTERHQRLASQRAAHKLSSVLLRDYFGPLALQSILAILSSLAVLGPNLVTYRLLQHLSGEREGDNRDTIFLVALLGASSLLPVILTAWMRWLGSSMIAIPMRYTLSALTYQKVLSLPTIPVSPEDREAKSIAILLYMNALSARACSAFPICYKVVGLLTQLVSTTAVLVTLVGWKSVAIAIAAALSITPLTTIFMKRWSALLVGIWKLMSNRSAILKDALLAIRQIKLSAAEPAWKQKIYRIREKEVKGYKDIAWLMFWMVIVGNISPAVLSGVPMYIYAWQGQLLTTSVAFTFINLFKELQSKLWAVPQELPRIKAAGTVQPNWMLF
;
A
#
# COMPACT_ATOMS: atom_id res chain seq x y z
N MET A 1 -22.19 24.15 29.49
CA MET A 1 -21.93 25.27 28.55
C MET A 1 -22.77 25.08 27.28
N ARG A 2 -24.09 25.31 27.41
CA ARG A 2 -25.09 25.31 26.33
C ARG A 2 -26.12 26.35 26.73
N ALA A 3 -25.89 27.60 26.33
CA ALA A 3 -26.83 28.73 26.32
C ALA A 3 -26.03 29.94 25.85
N GLY A 4 -26.26 30.42 24.62
CA GLY A 4 -25.54 31.58 24.10
C GLY A 4 -25.35 31.60 22.58
N LEU A 5 -26.25 31.02 21.79
CA LEU A 5 -26.17 31.11 20.32
C LEU A 5 -27.53 31.30 19.63
N ASP A 6 -28.56 31.75 20.36
CA ASP A 6 -29.92 31.91 19.85
C ASP A 6 -30.28 33.37 19.48
N TRP A 7 -29.32 34.31 19.52
CA TRP A 7 -29.58 35.75 19.33
C TRP A 7 -29.03 36.37 18.04
N LEU A 8 -28.54 35.58 17.08
CA LEU A 8 -27.94 36.09 15.83
C LEU A 8 -28.67 35.73 14.52
N LEU A 9 -29.86 35.12 14.58
CA LEU A 9 -30.56 34.61 13.39
C LEU A 9 -31.93 35.25 13.09
N LEU A 10 -32.29 36.37 13.70
CA LEU A 10 -33.54 37.08 13.39
C LEU A 10 -33.31 38.59 13.28
N GLY A 11 -33.13 39.08 12.05
CA GLY A 11 -33.07 40.52 11.79
C GLY A 11 -32.87 40.87 10.31
N VAL A 12 -33.96 41.32 9.67
CA VAL A 12 -34.01 42.14 8.45
C VAL A 12 -33.84 41.41 7.10
N LEU A 13 -34.97 40.92 6.57
CA LEU A 13 -35.19 40.69 5.12
C LEU A 13 -35.97 41.90 4.55
N PRO A 14 -35.44 42.67 3.59
CA PRO A 14 -36.23 43.62 2.81
C PRO A 14 -37.07 42.91 1.75
N ARG A 15 -38.35 43.30 1.66
CA ARG A 15 -39.34 42.88 0.67
C ARG A 15 -39.09 43.49 -0.71
N TRP A 16 -38.06 43.06 -1.44
CA TRP A 16 -37.90 43.35 -2.88
C TRP A 16 -37.26 42.14 -3.59
N ALA A 17 -38.04 41.08 -3.80
CA ALA A 17 -37.68 39.97 -4.68
C ALA A 17 -38.95 39.38 -5.32
N LYS A 18 -39.73 40.25 -5.96
CA LYS A 18 -40.73 39.90 -6.98
C LYS A 18 -40.29 40.53 -8.30
N THR A 19 -39.19 40.03 -8.83
CA THR A 19 -38.81 40.19 -10.22
C THR A 19 -38.27 38.84 -10.66
N GLU A 20 -39.13 38.06 -11.32
CA GLU A 20 -38.72 36.85 -12.02
C GLU A 20 -37.74 37.26 -13.13
N ILE A 21 -36.45 37.16 -12.84
CA ILE A 21 -35.44 37.13 -13.88
C ILE A 21 -35.63 35.79 -14.59
N ASN A 22 -36.11 35.85 -15.83
CA ASN A 22 -36.39 34.72 -16.69
C ASN A 22 -35.07 33.99 -17.10
N LEU A 23 -34.50 33.25 -16.14
CA LEU A 23 -33.28 32.45 -16.27
C LEU A 23 -33.41 31.34 -17.34
N ARG A 24 -34.64 30.99 -17.75
CA ARG A 24 -34.90 30.04 -18.84
C ARG A 24 -34.49 30.60 -20.21
N GLY A 25 -34.64 31.90 -20.44
CA GLY A 25 -34.23 32.53 -21.70
C GLY A 25 -32.71 32.59 -21.88
N ILE A 26 -31.96 32.78 -20.79
CA ILE A 26 -30.49 32.87 -20.80
C ILE A 26 -29.84 31.49 -20.89
N MET A 27 -30.43 30.46 -20.26
CA MET A 27 -29.91 29.08 -20.35
C MET A 27 -30.09 28.43 -21.73
N ILE A 28 -31.12 28.83 -22.49
CA ILE A 28 -31.38 28.26 -23.82
C ILE A 28 -30.45 28.89 -24.89
N SER A 29 -30.01 30.14 -24.71
CA SER A 29 -29.11 30.79 -25.67
C SER A 29 -27.64 30.35 -25.58
N HIS A 30 -27.23 29.67 -24.50
CA HIS A 30 -25.84 29.27 -24.26
C HIS A 30 -25.59 27.75 -24.26
N GLY A 31 -26.52 26.94 -24.76
CA GLY A 31 -26.25 25.52 -25.06
C GLY A 31 -25.89 24.63 -23.86
N VAL A 32 -26.25 25.02 -22.63
CA VAL A 32 -26.08 24.17 -21.42
C VAL A 32 -27.36 23.36 -21.20
N SER A 33 -27.69 22.48 -22.14
CA SER A 33 -28.77 21.51 -21.99
C SER A 33 -28.22 20.09 -22.06
N LEU A 34 -27.31 19.75 -21.16
CA LEU A 34 -27.10 18.38 -20.75
C LEU A 34 -26.63 18.39 -19.29
N VAL A 35 -27.25 17.56 -18.46
CA VAL A 35 -26.82 17.06 -17.12
C VAL A 35 -27.75 17.33 -15.93
N ILE A 36 -28.78 18.19 -15.99
CA ILE A 36 -29.73 18.31 -14.85
C ILE A 36 -31.18 18.05 -15.28
N ARG A 37 -31.47 16.77 -15.54
CA ARG A 37 -32.82 16.20 -15.34
C ARG A 37 -32.74 15.22 -14.16
N PRO A 38 -33.81 15.09 -13.36
CA PRO A 38 -33.73 14.45 -12.06
C PRO A 38 -33.41 12.96 -12.22
N LEU A 39 -32.21 12.56 -11.79
CA LEU A 39 -31.75 11.17 -11.65
C LEU A 39 -32.44 10.48 -10.45
N TYR A 40 -33.77 10.51 -10.47
CA TYR A 40 -34.66 9.82 -9.53
C TYR A 40 -35.42 8.72 -10.28
N ARG A 41 -34.69 7.86 -11.00
CA ARG A 41 -35.22 6.59 -11.48
C ARG A 41 -34.07 5.58 -11.65
N ASP A 42 -34.32 4.39 -11.12
CA ASP A 42 -33.57 3.14 -11.28
C ASP A 42 -32.30 2.89 -10.45
N GLY A 43 -32.49 2.14 -9.35
CA GLY A 43 -31.96 0.77 -9.20
C GLY A 43 -30.44 0.52 -9.17
N ARG A 44 -29.55 1.49 -9.39
CA ARG A 44 -28.09 1.24 -9.32
C ARG A 44 -27.54 1.37 -7.91
N SER A 45 -26.64 0.44 -7.53
CA SER A 45 -25.89 0.45 -6.27
C SER A 45 -25.28 1.82 -5.97
N LYS A 46 -25.47 2.32 -4.74
CA LYS A 46 -24.99 3.64 -4.25
C LYS A 46 -23.49 3.86 -4.55
N SER A 47 -22.70 2.78 -4.52
CA SER A 47 -21.26 2.79 -4.82
C SER A 47 -20.88 3.18 -6.26
N SER A 48 -21.75 2.92 -7.23
CA SER A 48 -21.49 3.26 -8.65
C SER A 48 -21.78 4.73 -8.94
N ARG A 49 -22.70 5.35 -8.18
CA ARG A 49 -23.08 6.76 -8.36
C ARG A 49 -22.01 7.71 -7.83
N ASP A 50 -21.48 7.44 -6.65
CA ASP A 50 -20.43 8.26 -6.04
C ASP A 50 -19.11 8.22 -6.84
N SER A 51 -18.78 7.04 -7.39
CA SER A 51 -17.62 6.87 -8.29
C SER A 51 -17.81 7.63 -9.60
N LEU A 52 -19.03 7.65 -10.16
CA LEU A 52 -19.35 8.37 -11.39
C LEU A 52 -19.20 9.88 -11.22
N ILE A 53 -19.62 10.40 -10.07
CA ILE A 53 -19.47 11.82 -9.73
C ILE A 53 -17.98 12.14 -9.62
N VAL A 54 -17.18 11.40 -8.83
CA VAL A 54 -15.73 11.67 -8.72
C VAL A 54 -15.01 11.57 -10.08
N THR A 55 -15.34 10.58 -10.91
CA THR A 55 -14.77 10.49 -12.27
C THR A 55 -15.22 11.65 -13.16
N ALA A 56 -16.46 12.11 -13.05
CA ALA A 56 -16.94 13.29 -13.77
C ALA A 56 -16.21 14.55 -13.28
N THR A 57 -15.95 14.68 -11.97
CA THR A 57 -15.21 15.81 -11.41
C THR A 57 -13.76 15.83 -11.88
N ALA A 58 -13.11 14.65 -12.00
CA ALA A 58 -11.76 14.52 -12.53
C ALA A 58 -11.69 14.78 -14.04
N ILE A 59 -12.64 14.25 -14.82
CA ILE A 59 -12.72 14.47 -16.27
C ILE A 59 -12.99 15.94 -16.57
N VAL A 60 -13.88 16.57 -15.82
CA VAL A 60 -14.23 17.97 -16.04
C VAL A 60 -13.14 18.92 -15.49
N ALA A 61 -12.44 18.53 -14.42
CA ALA A 61 -11.21 19.19 -14.01
C ALA A 61 -10.11 19.13 -15.09
N SER A 62 -9.89 17.96 -15.70
CA SER A 62 -8.97 17.82 -16.84
C SER A 62 -9.43 18.63 -18.06
N TRP A 63 -10.74 18.72 -18.29
CA TRP A 63 -11.32 19.57 -19.34
C TRP A 63 -11.12 21.08 -19.07
N ALA A 64 -11.20 21.51 -17.82
CA ALA A 64 -10.97 22.90 -17.41
C ALA A 64 -9.49 23.32 -17.57
N VAL A 65 -8.54 22.40 -17.33
CA VAL A 65 -7.10 22.63 -17.59
C VAL A 65 -6.83 22.84 -19.08
N VAL A 66 -7.52 22.09 -19.96
CA VAL A 66 -7.32 22.16 -21.41
C VAL A 66 -7.91 23.44 -22.04
N ILE A 67 -9.00 23.98 -21.46
CA ILE A 67 -9.72 25.14 -22.02
C ILE A 67 -9.26 26.48 -21.40
N GLY A 68 -8.47 26.45 -20.32
CA GLY A 68 -7.90 27.65 -19.68
C GLY A 68 -7.01 28.53 -20.58
N SER A 69 -6.77 28.13 -21.84
CA SER A 69 -6.09 28.92 -22.88
C SER A 69 -7.01 29.88 -23.66
N GLY A 70 -8.33 29.85 -23.46
CA GLY A 70 -9.30 30.70 -24.17
C GLY A 70 -10.10 31.65 -23.26
N SER A 71 -10.06 32.95 -23.54
CA SER A 71 -10.55 34.04 -22.67
C SER A 71 -12.07 34.08 -22.41
N SER A 72 -12.91 33.37 -23.18
CA SER A 72 -14.38 33.41 -23.01
C SER A 72 -15.00 32.16 -22.34
N GLY A 73 -14.28 31.03 -22.29
CA GLY A 73 -14.72 29.79 -21.62
C GLY A 73 -14.27 29.68 -20.15
N ALA A 74 -13.42 30.61 -19.69
CA ALA A 74 -12.69 30.52 -18.43
C ALA A 74 -13.57 30.64 -17.17
N SER A 75 -14.70 31.36 -17.21
CA SER A 75 -15.53 31.59 -16.01
C SER A 75 -16.33 30.36 -15.58
N ALA A 76 -16.91 29.62 -16.54
CA ALA A 76 -17.66 28.39 -16.28
C ALA A 76 -16.74 27.26 -15.81
N GLY A 77 -15.54 27.14 -16.39
CA GLY A 77 -14.50 26.21 -15.95
C GLY A 77 -13.97 26.49 -14.54
N ARG A 78 -14.01 27.75 -14.08
CA ARG A 78 -13.60 28.16 -12.72
C ARG A 78 -14.63 27.85 -11.64
N LEU A 79 -15.92 28.03 -11.92
CA LEU A 79 -16.98 27.85 -10.93
C LEU A 79 -17.36 26.38 -10.70
N LEU A 80 -17.23 25.55 -11.74
CA LEU A 80 -17.70 24.17 -11.69
C LEU A 80 -16.99 23.29 -10.64
N PRO A 81 -15.65 23.36 -10.48
CA PRO A 81 -14.94 22.62 -9.44
C PRO A 81 -15.37 23.04 -8.02
N TRP A 82 -15.69 24.32 -7.81
CA TRP A 82 -16.23 24.82 -6.54
C TRP A 82 -17.67 24.34 -6.28
N ILE A 83 -18.53 24.27 -7.32
CA ILE A 83 -19.89 23.70 -7.22
C ILE A 83 -19.83 22.21 -6.83
N ILE A 84 -18.88 21.47 -7.39
CA ILE A 84 -18.65 20.07 -7.08
C ILE A 84 -18.25 19.89 -5.61
N VAL A 85 -17.28 20.68 -5.13
CA VAL A 85 -16.78 20.53 -3.77
C VAL A 85 -17.82 20.97 -2.75
N THR A 86 -18.55 22.05 -3.01
CA THR A 86 -19.68 22.46 -2.16
C THR A 86 -20.78 21.39 -2.11
N SER A 87 -21.07 20.71 -3.21
CA SER A 87 -21.98 19.54 -3.22
C SER A 87 -21.47 18.39 -2.35
N HIS A 88 -20.16 18.11 -2.37
CA HIS A 88 -19.57 17.11 -1.48
C HIS A 88 -19.63 17.52 -0.01
N VAL A 89 -19.32 18.78 0.33
CA VAL A 89 -19.42 19.31 1.69
C VAL A 89 -20.86 19.26 2.20
N PHE A 90 -21.83 19.58 1.35
CA PHE A 90 -23.25 19.48 1.69
C PHE A 90 -23.65 18.02 1.96
N ASN A 91 -23.25 17.08 1.10
CA ASN A 91 -23.49 15.65 1.34
C ASN A 91 -22.84 15.14 2.64
N VAL A 92 -21.63 15.60 2.97
CA VAL A 92 -20.98 15.29 4.25
C VAL A 92 -21.82 15.79 5.42
N TYR A 93 -22.36 17.01 5.35
CA TYR A 93 -23.23 17.55 6.38
C TYR A 93 -24.48 16.69 6.60
N TYR A 94 -25.18 16.30 5.54
CA TYR A 94 -26.37 15.44 5.67
C TYR A 94 -26.05 14.02 6.14
N GLU A 95 -24.95 13.42 5.67
CA GLU A 95 -24.55 12.08 6.11
C GLU A 95 -24.08 12.07 7.57
N SER A 96 -23.41 13.13 8.02
CA SER A 96 -23.05 13.31 9.43
C SER A 96 -24.29 13.41 10.33
N LYS A 97 -25.32 14.15 9.89
CA LYS A 97 -26.60 14.27 10.59
C LYS A 97 -27.39 12.95 10.59
N ALA A 98 -27.25 12.16 9.53
CA ALA A 98 -27.91 10.85 9.39
C ALA A 98 -27.18 9.69 10.09
N ALA A 99 -26.05 9.96 10.77
CA ALA A 99 -25.21 8.97 11.45
C ALA A 99 -24.79 7.77 10.57
N LYS A 100 -24.69 7.97 9.24
CA LYS A 100 -24.25 6.93 8.30
C LYS A 100 -22.75 7.06 8.04
N PRO A 101 -22.01 5.95 7.84
CA PRO A 101 -20.60 6.03 7.48
C PRO A 101 -20.45 6.77 6.15
N SER A 102 -19.84 7.96 6.20
CA SER A 102 -19.82 8.90 5.09
C SER A 102 -18.62 8.63 4.18
N ARG A 103 -18.83 7.87 3.10
CA ARG A 103 -17.85 7.80 1.99
C ARG A 103 -17.66 9.16 1.32
N SER A 104 -18.65 10.05 1.45
CA SER A 104 -18.64 11.41 0.94
C SER A 104 -17.51 12.28 1.50
N VAL A 105 -17.02 12.02 2.73
CA VAL A 105 -15.89 12.76 3.31
C VAL A 105 -14.60 12.50 2.54
N ILE A 106 -14.38 11.25 2.11
CA ILE A 106 -13.19 10.88 1.32
C ILE A 106 -13.28 11.54 -0.06
N ASN A 107 -14.44 11.49 -0.70
CA ASN A 107 -14.65 12.14 -1.99
C ASN A 107 -14.52 13.67 -1.91
N GLY A 108 -14.99 14.27 -0.81
CA GLY A 108 -14.79 15.69 -0.48
C GLY A 108 -13.31 16.03 -0.31
N ALA A 109 -12.54 15.23 0.43
CA ALA A 109 -11.11 15.44 0.59
C ALA A 109 -10.34 15.29 -0.73
N VAL A 110 -10.70 14.31 -1.57
CA VAL A 110 -10.08 14.11 -2.90
C VAL A 110 -10.39 15.27 -3.83
N SER A 111 -11.65 15.71 -3.89
CA SER A 111 -12.04 16.84 -4.74
C SER A 111 -11.41 18.16 -4.26
N ALA A 112 -11.30 18.38 -2.95
CA ALA A 112 -10.56 19.50 -2.36
C ALA A 112 -9.06 19.48 -2.68
N ALA A 113 -8.44 18.29 -2.70
CA ALA A 113 -7.04 18.13 -3.07
C ALA A 113 -6.81 18.44 -4.55
N ILE A 114 -7.71 17.97 -5.43
CA ILE A 114 -7.68 18.28 -6.85
C ILE A 114 -7.85 19.78 -7.08
N LEU A 115 -8.78 20.44 -6.39
CA LEU A 115 -8.94 21.89 -6.42
C LEU A 115 -7.65 22.63 -6.06
N LEU A 116 -7.02 22.25 -4.96
CA LEU A 116 -5.78 22.88 -4.50
C LEU A 116 -4.67 22.76 -5.56
N VAL A 117 -4.53 21.59 -6.19
CA VAL A 117 -3.54 21.37 -7.25
C VAL A 117 -3.84 22.24 -8.48
N LEU A 118 -5.10 22.30 -8.90
CA LEU A 118 -5.51 23.10 -10.05
C LEU A 118 -5.30 24.59 -9.82
N GLU A 119 -5.68 25.10 -8.65
CA GLU A 119 -5.43 26.49 -8.27
C GLU A 119 -3.93 26.77 -8.20
N SER A 120 -3.13 25.85 -7.64
CA SER A 120 -1.68 26.02 -7.58
C SER A 120 -1.04 26.14 -8.97
N ILE A 121 -1.45 25.28 -9.92
CA ILE A 121 -0.95 25.31 -11.31
C ILE A 121 -1.40 26.60 -12.02
N HIS A 122 -2.67 26.97 -11.89
CA HIS A 122 -3.21 28.14 -12.56
C HIS A 122 -2.55 29.43 -12.05
N TYR A 123 -2.45 29.59 -10.73
CA TYR A 123 -1.84 30.76 -10.15
C TYR A 123 -0.32 30.79 -10.32
N SER A 124 0.36 29.64 -10.49
CA SER A 124 1.79 29.66 -10.87
C SER A 124 2.01 30.24 -12.27
N GLN A 125 1.10 29.96 -13.22
CA GLN A 125 1.17 30.53 -14.56
C GLN A 125 0.77 32.01 -14.59
N GLU A 126 -0.25 32.41 -13.82
CA GLU A 126 -0.63 33.83 -13.70
C GLU A 126 0.43 34.66 -12.95
N LEU A 127 1.19 34.07 -12.02
CA LEU A 127 2.28 34.76 -11.31
C LEU A 127 3.40 35.21 -12.27
N GLU A 128 3.68 34.41 -13.30
CA GLU A 128 4.68 34.74 -14.33
C GLU A 128 4.22 35.90 -15.24
N VAL A 129 2.90 36.16 -15.33
CA VAL A 129 2.32 37.12 -16.29
C VAL A 129 1.84 38.42 -15.62
N ALA A 130 1.24 38.35 -14.43
CA ALA A 130 0.45 39.47 -13.87
C ALA A 130 1.01 40.06 -12.56
N GLY A 131 2.03 39.46 -11.94
CA GLY A 131 2.71 40.01 -10.76
C GLY A 131 1.87 40.16 -9.48
N ASN A 132 0.61 39.70 -9.47
CA ASN A 132 -0.34 39.93 -8.38
C ASN A 132 -0.31 38.79 -7.34
N THR A 133 0.62 38.84 -6.40
CA THR A 133 0.90 37.77 -5.43
C THR A 133 -0.21 37.55 -4.39
N TRP A 134 -0.87 38.62 -3.93
CA TRP A 134 -1.84 38.53 -2.82
C TRP A 134 -3.14 37.78 -3.15
N LEU A 135 -3.65 37.93 -4.37
CA LEU A 135 -4.88 37.23 -4.80
C LEU A 135 -4.64 35.72 -4.98
N SER A 136 -3.48 35.35 -5.50
CA SER A 136 -3.04 33.95 -5.63
C SER A 136 -2.93 33.27 -4.27
N VAL A 137 -2.31 33.95 -3.30
CA VAL A 137 -2.18 33.44 -1.92
C VAL A 137 -3.55 33.27 -1.26
N PHE A 138 -4.46 34.24 -1.41
CA PHE A 138 -5.80 34.15 -0.83
C PHE A 138 -6.64 33.01 -1.42
N SER A 139 -6.51 32.76 -2.73
CA SER A 139 -7.25 31.69 -3.40
C SER A 139 -6.77 30.30 -2.94
N ILE A 140 -5.45 30.07 -3.00
CA ILE A 140 -4.81 28.83 -2.53
C ILE A 140 -5.11 28.58 -1.04
N SER A 141 -5.17 29.64 -0.23
CA SER A 141 -5.49 29.52 1.20
C SER A 141 -6.91 28.99 1.44
N LYS A 142 -7.91 29.38 0.62
CA LYS A 142 -9.29 28.88 0.76
C LYS A 142 -9.39 27.40 0.43
N SER A 143 -8.78 26.95 -0.68
CA SER A 143 -8.77 25.53 -1.04
C SER A 143 -7.97 24.69 -0.05
N ALA A 144 -6.87 25.23 0.49
CA ALA A 144 -6.10 24.60 1.57
C ALA A 144 -6.91 24.45 2.86
N LEU A 145 -7.62 25.49 3.30
CA LEU A 145 -8.48 25.44 4.48
C LEU A 145 -9.62 24.45 4.31
N LEU A 146 -10.21 24.38 3.11
CA LEU A 146 -11.27 23.42 2.80
C LEU A 146 -10.74 21.97 2.83
N LEU A 147 -9.56 21.73 2.27
CA LEU A 147 -8.89 20.44 2.35
C LEU A 147 -8.65 20.04 3.82
N VAL A 148 -8.08 20.95 4.62
CA VAL A 148 -7.86 20.73 6.05
C VAL A 148 -9.17 20.38 6.74
N PHE A 149 -10.24 21.14 6.51
CA PHE A 149 -11.54 20.82 7.08
C PHE A 149 -12.00 19.40 6.75
N CYS A 150 -11.98 19.00 5.47
CA CYS A 150 -12.36 17.65 5.05
C CYS A 150 -11.46 16.54 5.63
N LEU A 151 -10.18 16.84 5.87
CA LEU A 151 -9.23 15.86 6.43
C LEU A 151 -9.48 15.56 7.91
N PHE A 152 -9.92 16.56 8.69
CA PHE A 152 -10.12 16.44 10.14
C PHE A 152 -11.53 15.97 10.54
N VAL A 153 -12.52 16.09 9.66
CA VAL A 153 -13.90 15.63 9.95
C VAL A 153 -13.93 14.10 10.13
N PRO A 154 -14.51 13.58 11.23
CA PRO A 154 -14.67 12.15 11.44
C PRO A 154 -15.67 11.56 10.44
N ARG A 155 -15.41 10.33 9.96
CA ARG A 155 -16.17 9.67 8.88
C ARG A 155 -17.41 8.92 9.37
N GLY A 156 -17.55 8.72 10.67
CA GLY A 156 -18.69 8.05 11.27
C GLY A 156 -18.60 7.99 12.79
N ASN A 157 -19.67 7.49 13.41
CA ASN A 157 -19.71 7.29 14.85
C ASN A 157 -18.93 6.03 15.23
N ASP A 158 -18.33 6.04 16.42
CA ASP A 158 -17.59 4.88 16.92
C ASP A 158 -18.55 3.70 17.16
N GLU A 159 -18.32 2.59 16.46
CA GLU A 159 -19.11 1.37 16.60
C GLU A 159 -18.69 0.60 17.86
N SER A 160 -19.66 0.07 18.60
CA SER A 160 -19.40 -0.89 19.69
C SER A 160 -20.02 -2.24 19.35
N TYR A 161 -19.29 -3.32 19.61
CA TYR A 161 -19.79 -4.69 19.42
C TYR A 161 -19.64 -5.49 20.69
N LYS A 162 -20.75 -6.08 21.18
CA LYS A 162 -20.79 -6.84 22.45
C LYS A 162 -20.17 -6.09 23.63
N GLY A 163 -20.45 -4.78 23.73
CA GLY A 163 -19.92 -3.92 24.80
C GLY A 163 -18.45 -3.52 24.66
N LEU A 164 -17.73 -4.00 23.63
CA LEU A 164 -16.36 -3.62 23.33
C LEU A 164 -16.30 -2.54 22.23
N PRO A 165 -15.37 -1.57 22.33
CA PRO A 165 -15.14 -0.63 21.25
C PRO A 165 -14.63 -1.37 20.02
N ALA A 166 -15.18 -1.08 18.84
CA ALA A 166 -14.65 -1.59 17.58
C ALA A 166 -13.47 -0.74 17.09
N ASP A 167 -12.65 -1.31 16.20
CA ASP A 167 -11.58 -0.56 15.55
C ASP A 167 -12.11 0.64 14.75
N ARG A 168 -11.39 1.77 14.85
CA ARG A 168 -11.79 3.07 14.31
C ARG A 168 -11.33 3.30 12.88
N GLN A 169 -10.84 2.27 12.18
CA GLN A 169 -10.29 2.40 10.83
C GLN A 169 -11.26 3.09 9.83
N HIS A 170 -12.56 2.82 9.93
CA HIS A 170 -13.58 3.40 9.04
C HIS A 170 -14.33 4.59 9.65
N THR A 171 -14.19 4.85 10.96
CA THR A 171 -14.90 5.92 11.68
C THR A 171 -14.02 7.14 11.94
N GLY A 172 -12.70 6.93 12.11
CA GLY A 172 -11.72 7.99 12.33
C GLY A 172 -11.61 8.97 11.16
N SER A 173 -10.96 10.09 11.39
CA SER A 173 -10.75 11.13 10.36
C SER A 173 -9.86 10.63 9.21
N VAL A 174 -9.86 11.33 8.08
CA VAL A 174 -9.00 10.97 6.93
C VAL A 174 -7.53 11.20 7.28
N ILE A 175 -7.21 12.24 8.05
CA ILE A 175 -5.84 12.49 8.52
C ILE A 175 -5.35 11.37 9.45
N GLU A 176 -6.19 10.88 10.37
CA GLU A 176 -5.85 9.74 11.23
C GLU A 176 -5.58 8.48 10.40
N LEU A 177 -6.28 8.29 9.28
CA LEU A 177 -6.04 7.20 8.34
C LEU A 177 -4.72 7.37 7.56
N LEU A 178 -4.47 8.56 7.01
CA LEU A 178 -3.23 8.92 6.28
C LEU A 178 -1.96 8.73 7.10
N THR A 179 -2.04 9.01 8.39
CA THR A 179 -0.90 9.00 9.32
C THR A 179 -0.83 7.74 10.18
N PHE A 180 -1.74 6.78 10.01
CA PHE A 180 -1.83 5.59 10.85
C PHE A 180 -2.08 5.87 12.34
N LEU A 181 -2.71 7.01 12.68
CA LEU A 181 -2.98 7.44 14.05
C LEU A 181 -4.32 6.95 14.63
N TRP A 182 -5.21 6.38 13.82
CA TRP A 182 -6.52 5.90 14.28
C TRP A 182 -6.49 4.92 15.46
N PRO A 183 -5.50 4.00 15.62
CA PRO A 183 -5.50 3.04 16.73
C PRO A 183 -5.23 3.72 18.07
N ARG A 184 -4.64 4.92 18.10
CA ARG A 184 -4.17 5.60 19.32
C ARG A 184 -5.28 5.79 20.37
N LYS A 185 -6.52 6.05 19.94
CA LYS A 185 -7.65 6.27 20.84
C LYS A 185 -8.22 4.95 21.39
N THR A 186 -8.08 3.85 20.64
CA THR A 186 -8.62 2.53 20.99
C THR A 186 -7.62 1.69 21.79
N PHE A 187 -6.34 1.78 21.44
CA PHE A 187 -5.24 1.03 22.04
C PHE A 187 -4.44 1.95 22.98
N ARG A 188 -4.93 2.16 24.22
CA ARG A 188 -4.13 2.82 25.27
C ARG A 188 -3.14 1.83 25.87
N LEU A 189 -1.84 2.11 25.77
CA LEU A 189 -0.76 1.20 26.19
C LEU A 189 -0.93 0.69 27.64
N ASP A 190 -1.28 1.57 28.57
CA ASP A 190 -1.45 1.24 30.00
C ASP A 190 -2.53 0.19 30.24
N SER A 191 -3.54 0.18 29.36
CA SER A 191 -4.62 -0.80 29.45
C SER A 191 -4.22 -2.15 28.87
N LEU A 192 -3.35 -2.20 27.85
CA LEU A 192 -2.99 -3.44 27.14
C LEU A 192 -2.02 -4.32 27.93
N GLN A 193 -1.11 -3.72 28.71
CA GLN A 193 -0.16 -4.47 29.54
C GLN A 193 -0.84 -5.28 30.65
N ARG A 194 -2.07 -4.90 31.05
CA ARG A 194 -2.83 -5.52 32.15
C ARG A 194 -4.00 -6.39 31.68
N LYS A 195 -4.25 -6.48 30.38
CA LYS A 195 -5.52 -6.97 29.82
C LYS A 195 -5.39 -8.32 29.13
N ASN A 196 -6.32 -9.23 29.44
CA ASN A 196 -6.51 -10.50 28.74
C ASN A 196 -6.93 -10.27 27.28
N ALA A 197 -6.61 -11.21 26.37
CA ALA A 197 -6.95 -11.13 24.95
C ALA A 197 -8.45 -10.83 24.66
N ALA A 198 -9.35 -11.20 25.58
CA ALA A 198 -10.79 -10.94 25.50
C ALA A 198 -11.19 -9.46 25.60
N SER A 199 -10.28 -8.58 26.04
CA SER A 199 -10.53 -7.15 26.22
C SER A 199 -9.95 -6.27 25.10
N LEU A 200 -9.44 -6.91 24.05
CA LEU A 200 -9.03 -6.25 22.81
C LEU A 200 -10.27 -5.73 22.05
N PRO A 201 -10.12 -4.62 21.29
CA PRO A 201 -11.22 -4.07 20.52
C PRO A 201 -11.73 -5.06 19.46
N ALA A 202 -13.03 -4.99 19.21
CA ALA A 202 -13.68 -5.85 18.23
C ALA A 202 -13.32 -5.44 16.78
N LEU A 203 -13.27 -6.40 15.86
CA LEU A 203 -13.08 -6.10 14.45
C LEU A 203 -14.32 -5.38 13.85
N PRO A 204 -14.11 -4.44 12.90
CA PRO A 204 -15.19 -3.80 12.16
C PRO A 204 -16.06 -4.83 11.43
N ALA A 205 -17.35 -4.58 11.30
CA ALA A 205 -18.31 -5.53 10.74
C ALA A 205 -17.89 -6.10 9.36
N GLY A 206 -17.32 -5.24 8.49
CA GLY A 206 -16.89 -5.63 7.14
C GLY A 206 -15.63 -6.51 7.07
N LEU A 207 -14.81 -6.54 8.12
CA LEU A 207 -13.60 -7.37 8.20
C LEU A 207 -13.82 -8.68 8.97
N ARG A 208 -15.04 -8.92 9.45
CA ARG A 208 -15.40 -10.17 10.13
C ARG A 208 -15.49 -11.30 9.11
N THR A 209 -15.06 -12.49 9.52
CA THR A 209 -15.00 -13.68 8.68
C THR A 209 -16.34 -14.00 8.03
N ALA A 210 -17.45 -13.91 8.78
CA ALA A 210 -18.80 -14.17 8.26
C ALA A 210 -19.17 -13.27 7.06
N ALA A 211 -18.94 -11.97 7.18
CA ALA A 211 -19.24 -11.01 6.11
C ALA A 211 -18.32 -11.21 4.89
N LEU A 212 -17.04 -11.51 5.13
CA LEU A 212 -16.06 -11.81 4.07
C LEU A 212 -16.43 -13.09 3.31
N THR A 213 -16.77 -14.17 4.02
CA THR A 213 -17.18 -15.43 3.40
C THR A 213 -18.47 -15.30 2.61
N GLU A 214 -19.46 -14.58 3.15
CA GLU A 214 -20.73 -14.37 2.46
C GLU A 214 -20.53 -13.59 1.15
N ARG A 215 -19.73 -12.52 1.20
CA ARG A 215 -19.35 -11.76 0.01
C ARG A 215 -18.67 -12.65 -1.03
N HIS A 216 -17.72 -13.49 -0.61
CA HIS A 216 -17.00 -14.40 -1.50
C HIS A 216 -17.94 -15.45 -2.11
N GLN A 217 -18.82 -16.06 -1.30
CA GLN A 217 -19.78 -17.06 -1.75
C GLN A 217 -20.78 -16.49 -2.76
N ARG A 218 -21.28 -15.26 -2.54
CA ARG A 218 -22.14 -14.56 -3.50
C ARG A 218 -21.45 -14.31 -4.84
N LEU A 219 -20.15 -14.02 -4.84
CA LEU A 219 -19.37 -13.86 -6.07
C LEU A 219 -19.06 -15.20 -6.74
N ALA A 220 -18.84 -16.25 -5.94
CA ALA A 220 -18.57 -17.60 -6.43
C ALA A 220 -19.81 -18.26 -7.04
N SER A 221 -21.01 -18.07 -6.45
CA SER A 221 -22.26 -18.66 -6.93
C SER A 221 -22.67 -18.13 -8.30
N GLN A 222 -22.36 -16.86 -8.59
CA GLN A 222 -22.54 -16.26 -9.92
C GLN A 222 -21.62 -16.87 -11.00
N ARG A 223 -20.62 -17.67 -10.60
CA ARG A 223 -19.48 -18.08 -11.45
C ARG A 223 -18.97 -19.48 -11.13
N ALA A 224 -19.87 -20.42 -10.85
CA ALA A 224 -19.58 -21.78 -10.40
C ALA A 224 -18.56 -22.57 -11.27
N ALA A 225 -18.34 -22.20 -12.53
CA ALA A 225 -17.43 -22.88 -13.46
C ALA A 225 -15.95 -22.40 -13.41
N HIS A 226 -15.61 -21.36 -12.65
CA HIS A 226 -14.25 -20.78 -12.68
C HIS A 226 -13.31 -21.33 -11.58
N LYS A 227 -12.02 -21.44 -11.92
CA LYS A 227 -10.94 -21.78 -10.97
C LYS A 227 -10.94 -20.82 -9.77
N LEU A 228 -10.67 -21.34 -8.56
CA LEU A 228 -10.61 -20.57 -7.31
C LEU A 228 -9.70 -19.33 -7.41
N SER A 229 -8.56 -19.45 -8.08
CA SER A 229 -7.62 -18.35 -8.30
C SER A 229 -8.22 -17.17 -9.06
N SER A 230 -9.08 -17.45 -10.05
CA SER A 230 -9.76 -16.42 -10.85
C SER A 230 -10.82 -15.67 -10.02
N VAL A 231 -11.57 -16.41 -9.20
CA VAL A 231 -12.58 -15.83 -8.30
C VAL A 231 -11.90 -14.95 -7.25
N LEU A 232 -10.80 -15.40 -6.65
CA LEU A 232 -10.02 -14.64 -5.67
C LEU A 232 -9.38 -13.39 -6.28
N LEU A 233 -8.77 -13.52 -7.47
CA LEU A 233 -8.18 -12.38 -8.16
C LEU A 233 -9.22 -11.29 -8.42
N ARG A 234 -10.44 -11.68 -8.79
CA ARG A 234 -11.52 -10.73 -9.05
C ARG A 234 -12.07 -10.08 -7.78
N ASP A 235 -12.25 -10.83 -6.70
CA ASP A 235 -12.75 -10.29 -5.42
C ASP A 235 -11.78 -9.25 -4.82
N TYR A 236 -10.48 -9.50 -4.95
CA TYR A 236 -9.42 -8.61 -4.45
C TYR A 236 -8.79 -7.72 -5.53
N PHE A 237 -9.39 -7.62 -6.72
CA PHE A 237 -8.81 -6.87 -7.85
C PHE A 237 -8.62 -5.39 -7.53
N GLY A 238 -9.59 -4.75 -6.88
CA GLY A 238 -9.52 -3.33 -6.52
C GLY A 238 -8.30 -3.00 -5.64
N PRO A 239 -8.13 -3.66 -4.48
CA PRO A 239 -6.94 -3.51 -3.64
C PRO A 239 -5.62 -3.82 -4.37
N LEU A 240 -5.58 -4.87 -5.22
CA LEU A 240 -4.39 -5.24 -5.98
C LEU A 240 -4.01 -4.20 -7.04
N ALA A 241 -5.01 -3.64 -7.74
CA ALA A 241 -4.81 -2.59 -8.72
C ALA A 241 -4.30 -1.31 -8.03
N LEU A 242 -4.91 -0.92 -6.91
CA LEU A 242 -4.47 0.23 -6.12
C LEU A 242 -3.03 0.03 -5.60
N GLN A 243 -2.70 -1.17 -5.11
CA GLN A 243 -1.35 -1.49 -4.67
C GLN A 243 -0.33 -1.40 -5.81
N SER A 244 -0.72 -1.80 -7.03
CA SER A 244 0.12 -1.71 -8.23
C SER A 244 0.33 -0.26 -8.68
N ILE A 245 -0.71 0.58 -8.65
CA ILE A 245 -0.62 2.01 -8.95
C ILE A 245 0.33 2.70 -7.95
N LEU A 246 0.18 2.43 -6.66
CA LEU A 246 1.07 2.97 -5.63
C LEU A 246 2.51 2.48 -5.82
N ALA A 247 2.73 1.27 -6.33
CA ALA A 247 4.05 0.75 -6.63
C ALA A 247 4.74 1.47 -7.79
N ILE A 248 3.97 1.78 -8.85
CA ILE A 248 4.45 2.60 -9.97
C ILE A 248 4.83 3.98 -9.46
N LEU A 249 3.91 4.64 -8.74
CA LEU A 249 4.13 5.98 -8.19
C LEU A 249 5.33 6.01 -7.23
N SER A 250 5.44 5.02 -6.35
CA SER A 250 6.57 4.91 -5.43
C SER A 250 7.90 4.70 -6.15
N SER A 251 7.90 3.93 -7.23
CA SER A 251 9.12 3.67 -8.00
C SER A 251 9.59 4.90 -8.76
N LEU A 252 8.66 5.73 -9.25
CA LEU A 252 8.96 7.03 -9.84
C LEU A 252 9.40 8.06 -8.78
N ALA A 253 8.73 8.09 -7.62
CA ALA A 253 9.05 9.02 -6.53
C ALA A 253 10.46 8.82 -5.98
N VAL A 254 11.01 7.59 -6.02
CA VAL A 254 12.38 7.29 -5.61
C VAL A 254 13.43 8.00 -6.48
N LEU A 255 13.11 8.36 -7.72
CA LEU A 255 14.01 9.15 -8.56
C LEU A 255 14.13 10.61 -8.09
N GLY A 256 13.09 11.13 -7.42
CA GLY A 256 13.02 12.52 -6.99
C GLY A 256 14.23 12.95 -6.16
N PRO A 257 14.52 12.31 -5.01
CA PRO A 257 15.68 12.65 -4.19
C PRO A 257 17.00 12.60 -4.94
N ASN A 258 17.18 11.60 -5.81
CA ASN A 258 18.40 11.44 -6.60
C ASN A 258 18.59 12.57 -7.62
N LEU A 259 17.52 13.00 -8.30
CA LEU A 259 17.55 14.12 -9.24
C LEU A 259 17.71 15.47 -8.55
N VAL A 260 17.12 15.66 -7.37
CA VAL A 260 17.32 16.88 -6.57
C VAL A 260 18.76 16.95 -6.05
N THR A 261 19.31 15.80 -5.59
CA THR A 261 20.72 15.70 -5.18
C THR A 261 21.66 16.01 -6.34
N TYR A 262 21.35 15.56 -7.56
CA TYR A 262 22.10 15.94 -8.76
C TYR A 262 22.18 17.45 -8.93
N ARG A 263 21.03 18.14 -8.90
CA ARG A 263 20.96 19.61 -9.04
C ARG A 263 21.67 20.34 -7.89
N LEU A 264 21.51 19.84 -6.67
CA LEU A 264 22.17 20.41 -5.50
C LEU A 264 23.70 20.30 -5.62
N LEU A 265 24.21 19.15 -6.04
CA LEU A 265 25.65 18.95 -6.26
C LEU A 265 26.19 19.85 -7.38
N GLN A 266 25.42 20.09 -8.45
CA GLN A 266 25.83 21.04 -9.51
C GLN A 266 26.02 22.48 -8.99
N HIS A 267 25.14 22.94 -8.09
CA HIS A 267 25.32 24.26 -7.46
C HIS A 267 26.51 24.28 -6.50
N LEU A 268 26.70 23.21 -5.71
CA LEU A 268 27.80 23.14 -4.75
C LEU A 268 29.18 22.96 -5.40
N SER A 269 29.27 22.30 -6.55
CA SER A 269 30.52 22.11 -7.28
C SER A 269 30.90 23.31 -8.17
N GLY A 270 30.05 24.34 -8.23
CA GLY A 270 30.26 25.50 -9.11
C GLY A 270 30.01 25.19 -10.60
N GLU A 271 29.47 24.02 -10.93
CA GLU A 271 29.06 23.67 -12.31
C GLU A 271 27.88 24.54 -12.80
N ARG A 272 27.14 25.14 -11.86
CA ARG A 272 26.02 26.03 -12.14
C ARG A 272 25.97 27.14 -11.08
N GLU A 273 25.92 28.39 -11.52
CA GLU A 273 25.66 29.53 -10.64
C GLU A 273 24.22 29.46 -10.14
N GLY A 274 24.05 29.45 -8.81
CA GLY A 274 22.75 29.44 -8.16
C GLY A 274 22.77 30.35 -6.93
N ASP A 275 21.68 31.07 -6.71
CA ASP A 275 21.55 31.93 -5.52
C ASP A 275 21.42 31.08 -4.25
N ASN A 276 21.74 31.66 -3.09
CA ASN A 276 21.60 31.00 -1.80
C ASN A 276 20.13 30.58 -1.54
N ARG A 277 19.17 31.36 -2.05
CA ARG A 277 17.73 31.02 -1.99
C ARG A 277 17.39 29.74 -2.75
N ASP A 278 17.99 29.54 -3.92
CA ASP A 278 17.78 28.34 -4.74
C ASP A 278 18.34 27.09 -4.06
N THR A 279 19.48 27.25 -3.37
CA THR A 279 20.08 26.17 -2.59
C THR A 279 19.18 25.76 -1.42
N ILE A 280 18.64 26.71 -0.67
CA ILE A 280 17.69 26.45 0.43
C ILE A 280 16.41 25.77 -0.12
N PHE A 281 15.90 26.23 -1.25
CA PHE A 281 14.75 25.62 -1.91
C PHE A 281 15.03 24.16 -2.33
N LEU A 282 16.19 23.89 -2.92
CA LEU A 282 16.60 22.53 -3.29
C LEU A 282 16.73 21.60 -2.08
N VAL A 283 17.25 22.10 -0.95
CA VAL A 283 17.34 21.33 0.30
C VAL A 283 15.94 21.01 0.85
N ALA A 284 15.02 21.98 0.84
CA ALA A 284 13.63 21.74 1.25
C ALA A 284 12.94 20.73 0.31
N LEU A 285 13.17 20.84 -1.00
CA LEU A 285 12.65 19.93 -2.02
C LEU A 285 13.23 18.52 -1.88
N LEU A 286 14.50 18.39 -1.47
CA LEU A 286 15.13 17.10 -1.18
C LEU A 286 14.42 16.42 0.00
N GLY A 287 14.16 17.17 1.07
CA GLY A 287 13.37 16.70 2.21
C GLY A 287 11.98 16.21 1.78
N ALA A 288 11.22 17.06 1.08
CA ALA A 288 9.87 16.73 0.61
C ALA A 288 9.84 15.52 -0.33
N SER A 289 10.77 15.45 -1.29
CA SER A 289 10.86 14.32 -2.23
C SER A 289 11.26 13.01 -1.56
N SER A 290 12.04 13.05 -0.46
CA SER A 290 12.42 11.86 0.29
C SER A 290 11.28 11.28 1.15
N LEU A 291 10.35 12.11 1.61
CA LEU A 291 9.20 11.68 2.41
C LEU A 291 8.16 10.91 1.59
N LEU A 292 7.95 11.30 0.33
CA LEU A 292 6.92 10.72 -0.52
C LEU A 292 7.08 9.19 -0.72
N PRO A 293 8.27 8.66 -1.10
CA PRO A 293 8.49 7.21 -1.18
C PRO A 293 8.22 6.45 0.13
N VAL A 294 8.55 7.06 1.27
CA VAL A 294 8.34 6.46 2.60
C VAL A 294 6.85 6.31 2.89
N ILE A 295 6.08 7.36 2.64
CA ILE A 295 4.62 7.36 2.80
C ILE A 295 3.97 6.32 1.88
N LEU A 296 4.34 6.30 0.60
CA LEU A 296 3.82 5.34 -0.37
C LEU A 296 4.14 3.90 0.02
N THR A 297 5.36 3.65 0.52
CA THR A 297 5.78 2.33 0.98
C THR A 297 5.00 1.87 2.21
N ALA A 298 4.76 2.77 3.17
CA ALA A 298 3.93 2.47 4.35
C ALA A 298 2.51 2.06 3.93
N TRP A 299 1.90 2.84 3.02
CA TRP A 299 0.59 2.56 2.47
C TRP A 299 0.53 1.24 1.70
N MET A 300 1.48 0.96 0.82
CA MET A 300 1.56 -0.33 0.11
C MET A 300 1.65 -1.52 1.06
N ARG A 301 2.44 -1.41 2.14
CA ARG A 301 2.59 -2.47 3.15
C ARG A 301 1.29 -2.69 3.92
N TRP A 302 0.60 -1.61 4.29
CA TRP A 302 -0.69 -1.70 4.97
C TRP A 302 -1.77 -2.31 4.07
N LEU A 303 -1.89 -1.86 2.80
CA LEU A 303 -2.84 -2.46 1.84
C LEU A 303 -2.58 -3.97 1.67
N GLY A 304 -1.31 -4.33 1.44
CA GLY A 304 -0.92 -5.72 1.22
C GLY A 304 -1.25 -6.63 2.41
N SER A 305 -1.01 -6.15 3.64
CA SER A 305 -1.26 -6.93 4.86
C SER A 305 -2.74 -6.93 5.26
N SER A 306 -3.32 -5.74 5.45
CA SER A 306 -4.62 -5.56 6.10
C SER A 306 -5.80 -5.75 5.16
N MET A 307 -5.66 -5.40 3.87
CA MET A 307 -6.77 -5.48 2.90
C MET A 307 -6.71 -6.74 2.04
N ILE A 308 -5.53 -7.32 1.84
CA ILE A 308 -5.33 -8.49 0.96
C ILE A 308 -4.98 -9.73 1.79
N ALA A 309 -3.79 -9.78 2.40
CA ALA A 309 -3.27 -11.01 3.00
C ALA A 309 -4.16 -11.57 4.12
N ILE A 310 -4.54 -10.72 5.08
CA ILE A 310 -5.30 -11.11 6.27
C ILE A 310 -6.73 -11.55 5.90
N PRO A 311 -7.56 -10.73 5.23
CA PRO A 311 -8.94 -11.12 4.90
C PRO A 311 -8.99 -12.37 4.00
N MET A 312 -8.08 -12.47 3.03
CA MET A 312 -8.04 -13.58 2.10
C MET A 312 -7.67 -14.90 2.80
N ARG A 313 -6.67 -14.87 3.69
CA ARG A 313 -6.29 -16.04 4.52
C ARG A 313 -7.47 -16.54 5.35
N TYR A 314 -8.15 -15.64 6.06
CA TYR A 314 -9.27 -16.04 6.93
C TYR A 314 -10.52 -16.47 6.15
N THR A 315 -10.76 -15.89 4.97
CA THR A 315 -11.84 -16.33 4.07
C THR A 315 -11.58 -17.76 3.61
N LEU A 316 -10.35 -18.07 3.14
CA LEU A 316 -9.98 -19.42 2.73
C LEU A 316 -10.03 -20.40 3.90
N SER A 317 -9.54 -20.01 5.08
CA SER A 317 -9.60 -20.83 6.30
C SER A 317 -11.05 -21.16 6.68
N ALA A 318 -11.97 -20.19 6.60
CA ALA A 318 -13.38 -20.44 6.89
C ALA A 318 -14.07 -21.33 5.84
N LEU A 319 -13.78 -21.15 4.54
CA LEU A 319 -14.33 -22.00 3.47
C LEU A 319 -13.81 -23.43 3.55
N THR A 320 -12.52 -23.60 3.84
CA THR A 320 -11.93 -24.92 4.06
C THR A 320 -12.52 -25.58 5.30
N TYR A 321 -12.75 -24.84 6.39
CA TYR A 321 -13.43 -25.36 7.57
C TYR A 321 -14.85 -25.83 7.27
N GLN A 322 -15.65 -25.00 6.60
CA GLN A 322 -17.00 -25.37 6.15
C GLN A 322 -16.98 -26.61 5.27
N LYS A 323 -15.98 -26.71 4.37
CA LYS A 323 -15.83 -27.89 3.52
C LYS A 323 -15.48 -29.14 4.32
N VAL A 324 -14.55 -29.04 5.27
CA VAL A 324 -14.17 -30.15 6.16
C VAL A 324 -15.36 -30.65 6.96
N LEU A 325 -16.21 -29.76 7.47
CA LEU A 325 -17.44 -30.13 8.18
C LEU A 325 -18.48 -30.83 7.30
N SER A 326 -18.44 -30.63 5.98
CA SER A 326 -19.34 -31.29 5.02
C SER A 326 -18.84 -32.66 4.54
N LEU A 327 -17.63 -33.08 4.94
CA LEU A 327 -17.07 -34.37 4.54
C LEU A 327 -17.61 -35.50 5.42
N PRO A 328 -17.79 -36.71 4.87
CA PRO A 328 -18.27 -37.86 5.65
C PRO A 328 -17.33 -38.19 6.80
N THR A 329 -17.90 -38.47 7.97
CA THR A 329 -17.16 -38.78 9.20
C THR A 329 -16.54 -40.18 9.12
N ILE A 330 -15.22 -40.25 9.29
CA ILE A 330 -14.50 -41.51 9.50
C ILE A 330 -14.57 -41.82 11.00
N PRO A 331 -14.96 -43.04 11.43
CA PRO A 331 -14.97 -43.40 12.84
C PRO A 331 -13.54 -43.37 13.39
N VAL A 332 -13.31 -42.56 14.41
CA VAL A 332 -12.01 -42.34 15.07
C VAL A 332 -12.25 -42.29 16.58
N SER A 333 -11.34 -42.86 17.37
CA SER A 333 -11.35 -42.79 18.84
C SER A 333 -11.51 -41.34 19.33
N PRO A 334 -12.23 -41.07 20.43
CA PRO A 334 -12.49 -39.71 20.93
C PRO A 334 -11.22 -38.90 21.20
N GLU A 335 -10.17 -39.51 21.75
CA GLU A 335 -8.88 -38.85 22.01
C GLU A 335 -8.13 -38.50 20.70
N ASP A 336 -8.14 -39.44 19.75
CA ASP A 336 -7.57 -39.22 18.41
C ASP A 336 -8.35 -38.16 17.62
N ARG A 337 -9.66 -38.02 17.87
CA ARG A 337 -10.51 -37.03 17.21
C ARG A 337 -10.14 -35.60 17.61
N GLU A 338 -9.86 -35.35 18.88
CA GLU A 338 -9.45 -34.03 19.36
C GLU A 338 -8.06 -33.65 18.82
N ALA A 339 -7.08 -34.54 18.95
CA ALA A 339 -5.73 -34.31 18.43
C ALA A 339 -5.75 -34.08 16.90
N LYS A 340 -6.54 -34.86 16.17
CA LYS A 340 -6.72 -34.72 14.71
C LYS A 340 -7.44 -33.41 14.35
N SER A 341 -8.39 -32.95 15.17
CA SER A 341 -9.09 -31.68 14.93
C SER A 341 -8.17 -30.47 15.03
N ILE A 342 -7.29 -30.43 16.05
CA ILE A 342 -6.31 -29.36 16.24
C ILE A 342 -5.29 -29.36 15.10
N ALA A 343 -4.81 -30.55 14.71
CA ALA A 343 -3.90 -30.69 13.58
C ALA A 343 -4.53 -30.23 12.25
N ILE A 344 -5.80 -30.55 12.01
CA ILE A 344 -6.54 -30.09 10.82
C ILE A 344 -6.67 -28.57 10.82
N LEU A 345 -7.01 -27.95 11.95
CA LEU A 345 -7.12 -26.49 12.05
C LEU A 345 -5.79 -25.79 11.79
N LEU A 346 -4.69 -26.31 12.35
CA LEU A 346 -3.35 -25.78 12.12
C LEU A 346 -2.96 -25.91 10.64
N TYR A 347 -3.20 -27.08 10.05
CA TYR A 347 -2.92 -27.38 8.65
C TYR A 347 -3.72 -26.47 7.71
N MET A 348 -5.00 -26.26 8.00
CA MET A 348 -5.90 -25.38 7.26
C MET A 348 -5.43 -23.92 7.27
N ASN A 349 -5.02 -23.44 8.44
CA ASN A 349 -4.49 -22.09 8.60
C ASN A 349 -3.15 -21.89 7.87
N ALA A 350 -2.27 -22.90 7.90
CA ALA A 350 -1.02 -22.90 7.17
C ALA A 350 -1.23 -22.94 5.64
N LEU A 351 -2.15 -23.79 5.17
CA LEU A 351 -2.47 -23.95 3.76
C LEU A 351 -3.10 -22.67 3.18
N SER A 352 -4.04 -22.07 3.90
CA SER A 352 -4.66 -20.79 3.49
C SER A 352 -3.63 -19.66 3.46
N ALA A 353 -2.72 -19.59 4.43
CA ALA A 353 -1.63 -18.59 4.42
C ALA A 353 -0.71 -18.73 3.20
N ARG A 354 -0.37 -19.97 2.82
CA ARG A 354 0.45 -20.27 1.63
C ARG A 354 -0.29 -19.95 0.33
N ALA A 355 -1.56 -20.34 0.21
CA ALA A 355 -2.34 -20.09 -1.00
C ALA A 355 -2.46 -18.58 -1.33
N CYS A 356 -2.52 -17.74 -0.29
CA CYS A 356 -2.61 -16.29 -0.44
C CYS A 356 -1.26 -15.57 -0.54
N SER A 357 -0.13 -16.23 -0.30
CA SER A 357 1.16 -15.53 -0.10
C SER A 357 1.65 -14.76 -1.33
N ALA A 358 1.25 -15.16 -2.54
CA ALA A 358 1.66 -14.49 -3.77
C ALA A 358 0.93 -13.16 -4.01
N PHE A 359 -0.34 -13.04 -3.64
CA PHE A 359 -1.19 -11.89 -3.99
C PHE A 359 -0.65 -10.55 -3.45
N PRO A 360 -0.26 -10.43 -2.16
CA PRO A 360 0.30 -9.19 -1.62
C PRO A 360 1.67 -8.83 -2.19
N ILE A 361 2.33 -9.73 -2.93
CA ILE A 361 3.70 -9.56 -3.44
C ILE A 361 3.70 -9.09 -4.90
N CYS A 362 2.59 -9.27 -5.63
CA CYS A 362 2.48 -8.92 -7.05
C CYS A 362 2.95 -7.49 -7.38
N TYR A 363 2.65 -6.51 -6.51
CA TYR A 363 3.07 -5.12 -6.70
C TYR A 363 4.59 -4.94 -6.75
N LYS A 364 5.37 -5.82 -6.09
CA LYS A 364 6.83 -5.74 -6.11
C LYS A 364 7.38 -5.99 -7.51
N VAL A 365 6.74 -6.89 -8.28
CA VAL A 365 7.13 -7.16 -9.68
C VAL A 365 6.83 -5.94 -10.54
N VAL A 366 5.63 -5.35 -10.40
CA VAL A 366 5.26 -4.13 -11.13
C VAL A 366 6.22 -2.98 -10.80
N GLY A 367 6.48 -2.73 -9.51
CA GLY A 367 7.40 -1.69 -9.07
C GLY A 367 8.85 -1.93 -9.51
N LEU A 368 9.31 -3.19 -9.54
CA LEU A 368 10.62 -3.53 -10.09
C LEU A 368 10.73 -3.15 -11.57
N LEU A 369 9.74 -3.53 -12.39
CA LEU A 369 9.74 -3.24 -13.83
C LEU A 369 9.69 -1.73 -14.08
N THR A 370 8.83 -1.00 -13.36
CA THR A 370 8.78 0.46 -13.46
C THR A 370 10.10 1.11 -13.04
N GLN A 371 10.70 0.65 -11.94
CA GLN A 371 11.98 1.19 -11.52
C GLN A 371 13.07 0.89 -12.54
N LEU A 372 13.18 -0.34 -13.03
CA LEU A 372 14.17 -0.72 -14.04
C LEU A 372 14.08 0.18 -15.28
N VAL A 373 12.88 0.40 -15.81
CA VAL A 373 12.68 1.27 -16.98
C VAL A 373 13.05 2.72 -16.65
N SER A 374 12.55 3.25 -15.55
CA SER A 374 12.71 4.67 -15.21
C SER A 374 14.14 5.03 -14.76
N THR A 375 14.81 4.21 -13.95
CA THR A 375 16.22 4.42 -13.58
C THR A 375 17.13 4.28 -14.79
N THR A 376 16.87 3.30 -15.66
CA THR A 376 17.68 3.13 -16.88
C THR A 376 17.52 4.33 -17.81
N ALA A 377 16.30 4.85 -17.98
CA ALA A 377 16.07 6.07 -18.76
C ALA A 377 16.88 7.26 -18.21
N VAL A 378 16.82 7.49 -16.90
CA VAL A 378 17.60 8.57 -16.24
C VAL A 378 19.11 8.35 -16.40
N LEU A 379 19.59 7.13 -16.20
CA LEU A 379 21.02 6.80 -16.34
C LEU A 379 21.52 7.02 -17.78
N VAL A 380 20.72 6.66 -18.78
CA VAL A 380 21.06 6.90 -20.21
C VAL A 380 21.15 8.40 -20.50
N THR A 381 20.28 9.21 -19.89
CA THR A 381 20.35 10.68 -20.06
C THR A 381 21.56 11.31 -19.37
N LEU A 382 22.08 10.73 -18.29
CA LEU A 382 23.19 11.30 -17.51
C LEU A 382 24.57 10.88 -18.04
N VAL A 383 24.76 9.60 -18.35
CA VAL A 383 26.09 9.01 -18.63
C VAL A 383 26.19 8.48 -20.08
N GLY A 384 25.08 8.48 -20.82
CA GLY A 384 25.01 7.98 -22.18
C GLY A 384 24.80 6.46 -22.26
N TRP A 385 24.32 6.00 -23.42
CA TRP A 385 23.89 4.61 -23.60
C TRP A 385 25.03 3.58 -23.51
N LYS A 386 26.26 3.95 -23.89
CA LYS A 386 27.42 3.02 -23.90
C LYS A 386 27.82 2.57 -22.50
N SER A 387 27.93 3.51 -21.55
CA SER A 387 28.27 3.19 -20.16
C SER A 387 27.15 2.38 -19.49
N VAL A 388 25.88 2.73 -19.75
CA VAL A 388 24.73 1.99 -19.22
C VAL A 388 24.66 0.57 -19.77
N ALA A 389 24.95 0.36 -21.05
CA ALA A 389 24.97 -1.00 -21.63
C ALA A 389 25.98 -1.90 -20.90
N ILE A 390 27.14 -1.36 -20.54
CA ILE A 390 28.18 -2.11 -19.81
C ILE A 390 27.75 -2.34 -18.36
N ALA A 391 27.08 -1.38 -17.73
CA ALA A 391 26.47 -1.55 -16.41
C ALA A 391 25.44 -2.69 -16.39
N ILE A 392 24.59 -2.76 -17.41
CA ILE A 392 23.61 -3.83 -17.58
C ILE A 392 24.31 -5.17 -17.84
N ALA A 393 25.34 -5.21 -18.67
CA ALA A 393 26.12 -6.42 -18.91
C ALA A 393 26.79 -6.94 -17.62
N ALA A 394 27.35 -6.05 -16.80
CA ALA A 394 27.89 -6.38 -15.48
C ALA A 394 26.79 -6.92 -14.54
N ALA A 395 25.60 -6.30 -14.54
CA ALA A 395 24.46 -6.75 -13.72
C ALA A 395 23.97 -8.14 -14.13
N LEU A 396 23.86 -8.38 -15.43
CA LEU A 396 23.51 -9.68 -15.99
C LEU A 396 24.55 -10.74 -15.64
N SER A 397 25.83 -10.38 -15.58
CA SER A 397 26.92 -11.29 -15.21
C SER A 397 26.88 -11.70 -13.74
N ILE A 398 26.44 -10.80 -12.85
CA ILE A 398 26.30 -11.07 -11.41
C ILE A 398 24.99 -11.81 -11.08
N THR A 399 23.94 -11.60 -11.89
CA THR A 399 22.64 -12.25 -11.70
C THR A 399 22.71 -13.77 -11.52
N PRO A 400 23.39 -14.59 -12.37
CA PRO A 400 23.45 -16.04 -12.20
C PRO A 400 24.08 -16.43 -10.86
N LEU A 401 25.13 -15.73 -10.43
CA LEU A 401 25.77 -15.94 -9.14
C LEU A 401 24.76 -15.76 -7.99
N THR A 402 23.98 -14.68 -8.03
CA THR A 402 22.92 -14.45 -7.02
C THR A 402 21.84 -15.54 -7.04
N THR A 403 21.46 -16.06 -8.21
CA THR A 403 20.45 -17.13 -8.30
C THR A 403 20.95 -18.47 -7.75
N ILE A 404 22.23 -18.80 -7.95
CA ILE A 404 22.85 -20.03 -7.41
C ILE A 404 22.85 -19.96 -5.88
N PHE A 405 23.28 -18.82 -5.34
CA PHE A 405 23.23 -18.54 -3.91
C PHE A 405 21.82 -18.73 -3.35
N MET A 406 20.82 -18.13 -3.98
CA MET A 406 19.42 -18.19 -3.53
C MET A 406 18.82 -19.60 -3.62
N LYS A 407 19.15 -20.36 -4.68
CA LYS A 407 18.74 -21.78 -4.78
C LYS A 407 19.34 -22.59 -3.62
N ARG A 408 20.65 -22.46 -3.38
CA ARG A 408 21.33 -23.16 -2.28
C ARG A 408 20.77 -22.76 -0.91
N TRP A 409 20.47 -21.48 -0.71
CA TRP A 409 19.83 -20.96 0.49
C TRP A 409 18.49 -21.65 0.75
N SER A 410 17.62 -21.67 -0.26
CA SER A 410 16.31 -22.29 -0.13
C SER A 410 16.41 -23.80 0.15
N ALA A 411 17.36 -24.50 -0.47
CA ALA A 411 17.59 -25.93 -0.24
C ALA A 411 18.08 -26.22 1.19
N LEU A 412 19.05 -25.45 1.69
CA LEU A 412 19.55 -25.60 3.06
C LEU A 412 18.47 -25.28 4.10
N LEU A 413 17.70 -24.20 3.89
CA LEU A 413 16.58 -23.88 4.78
C LEU A 413 15.61 -25.05 4.86
N VAL A 414 15.12 -25.56 3.72
CA VAL A 414 14.19 -26.71 3.70
C VAL A 414 14.81 -27.94 4.39
N GLY A 415 16.11 -28.17 4.23
CA GLY A 415 16.83 -29.22 4.95
C GLY A 415 16.78 -29.05 6.48
N ILE A 416 17.01 -27.84 6.98
CA ILE A 416 16.92 -27.54 8.42
C ILE A 416 15.49 -27.68 8.93
N TRP A 417 14.49 -27.18 8.19
CA TRP A 417 13.09 -27.33 8.59
C TRP A 417 12.69 -28.80 8.79
N LYS A 418 13.20 -29.71 7.92
CA LYS A 418 13.00 -31.17 8.09
C LYS A 418 13.67 -31.70 9.37
N LEU A 419 14.91 -31.31 9.63
CA LEU A 419 15.63 -31.73 10.84
C LEU A 419 14.97 -31.21 12.11
N MET A 420 14.49 -29.96 12.09
CA MET A 420 13.78 -29.33 13.18
C MET A 420 12.44 -30.02 13.46
N SER A 421 11.67 -30.34 12.41
CA SER A 421 10.42 -31.10 12.54
C SER A 421 10.68 -32.48 13.16
N ASN A 422 11.69 -33.21 12.67
CA ASN A 422 12.09 -34.51 13.25
C ASN A 422 12.51 -34.39 14.72
N ARG A 423 13.28 -33.36 15.08
CA ARG A 423 13.68 -33.09 16.47
C ARG A 423 12.46 -32.84 17.36
N SER A 424 11.53 -32.00 16.91
CA SER A 424 10.32 -31.67 17.66
C SER A 424 9.41 -32.89 17.83
N ALA A 425 9.29 -33.76 16.82
CA ALA A 425 8.53 -35.00 16.91
C ALA A 425 9.11 -35.95 17.97
N ILE A 426 10.42 -36.19 17.95
CA ILE A 426 11.08 -37.07 18.93
C ILE A 426 11.04 -36.48 20.34
N LEU A 427 11.16 -35.17 20.46
CA LEU A 427 11.02 -34.49 21.76
C LEU A 427 9.60 -34.65 22.31
N LYS A 428 8.58 -34.55 21.45
CA LYS A 428 7.19 -34.81 21.83
C LYS A 428 7.01 -36.25 22.31
N ASP A 429 7.53 -37.24 21.59
CA ASP A 429 7.46 -38.65 21.99
C ASP A 429 8.14 -38.89 23.34
N ALA A 430 9.31 -38.28 23.56
CA ALA A 430 10.02 -38.36 24.83
C ALA A 430 9.24 -37.72 25.99
N LEU A 431 8.57 -36.59 25.76
CA LEU A 431 7.75 -35.91 26.76
C LEU A 431 6.52 -36.74 27.12
N LEU A 432 5.85 -37.35 26.13
CA LEU A 432 4.72 -38.24 26.37
C LEU A 432 5.14 -39.50 27.14
N ALA A 433 6.33 -40.03 26.85
CA ALA A 433 6.87 -41.22 27.51
C ALA A 433 7.69 -40.93 28.78
N ILE A 434 7.69 -39.69 29.31
CA ILE A 434 8.65 -39.25 30.35
C ILE A 434 8.65 -40.14 31.60
N ARG A 435 7.48 -40.63 32.01
CA ARG A 435 7.35 -41.52 33.18
C ARG A 435 8.03 -42.87 32.94
N GLN A 436 7.87 -43.45 31.75
CA GLN A 436 8.50 -44.72 31.39
C GLN A 436 10.02 -44.56 31.25
N ILE A 437 10.47 -43.44 30.67
CA ILE A 437 11.91 -43.13 30.56
C ILE A 437 12.55 -43.05 31.95
N LYS A 438 11.91 -42.37 32.91
CA LYS A 438 12.41 -42.27 34.29
C LYS A 438 12.40 -43.61 35.04
N LEU A 439 11.34 -44.39 34.88
CA LEU A 439 11.24 -45.71 35.54
C LEU A 439 12.25 -46.73 35.00
N SER A 440 12.67 -46.59 33.74
CA SER A 440 13.66 -47.46 33.09
C SER A 440 15.09 -46.93 33.14
N ALA A 441 15.33 -45.77 33.79
CA ALA A 441 16.63 -45.08 33.81
C ALA A 441 17.23 -44.87 32.40
N ALA A 442 16.37 -44.69 31.39
CA ALA A 442 16.76 -44.63 29.98
C ALA A 442 17.09 -43.20 29.51
N GLU A 443 17.21 -42.22 30.41
CA GLU A 443 17.53 -40.83 30.10
C GLU A 443 18.81 -40.68 29.26
N PRO A 444 19.92 -41.39 29.54
CA PRO A 444 21.15 -41.25 28.74
C PRO A 444 20.95 -41.65 27.28
N ALA A 445 20.20 -42.74 27.03
CA ALA A 445 19.92 -43.23 25.68
C ALA A 445 19.03 -42.26 24.89
N TRP A 446 17.98 -41.74 25.52
CA TRP A 446 17.10 -40.72 24.91
C TRP A 446 17.83 -39.40 24.67
N LYS A 447 18.67 -38.97 25.61
CA LYS A 447 19.55 -37.82 25.45
C LYS A 447 20.43 -38.02 24.23
N GLN A 448 21.15 -39.13 24.12
CA GLN A 448 22.02 -39.40 22.97
C GLN A 448 21.25 -39.39 21.64
N LYS A 449 20.04 -39.97 21.61
CA LYS A 449 19.17 -39.94 20.42
C LYS A 449 18.82 -38.52 19.99
N ILE A 450 18.46 -37.63 20.92
CA ILE A 450 18.16 -36.22 20.65
C ILE A 450 19.42 -35.47 20.19
N TYR A 451 20.56 -35.69 20.85
CA TYR A 451 21.82 -35.04 20.50
C TYR A 451 22.32 -35.41 19.09
N ARG A 452 22.18 -36.67 18.66
CA ARG A 452 22.54 -37.09 17.28
C ARG A 452 21.78 -36.30 16.20
N ILE A 453 20.52 -35.94 16.45
CA ILE A 453 19.72 -35.12 15.53
C ILE A 453 20.14 -33.66 15.65
N ARG A 454 20.36 -33.17 16.87
CA ARG A 454 20.83 -31.81 17.13
C ARG A 454 22.18 -31.53 16.49
N GLU A 455 23.11 -32.48 16.46
CA GLU A 455 24.40 -32.35 15.78
C GLU A 455 24.24 -32.14 14.27
N LYS A 456 23.34 -32.89 13.64
CA LYS A 456 22.98 -32.68 12.22
C LYS A 456 22.37 -31.31 11.99
N GLU A 457 21.50 -30.86 12.89
CA GLU A 457 20.87 -29.54 12.85
C GLU A 457 21.91 -28.42 12.98
N VAL A 458 22.83 -28.53 13.94
CA VAL A 458 23.92 -27.58 14.16
C VAL A 458 24.86 -27.53 12.96
N LYS A 459 25.18 -28.67 12.34
CA LYS A 459 25.94 -28.71 11.08
C LYS A 459 25.20 -27.97 9.97
N GLY A 460 23.90 -28.19 9.82
CA GLY A 460 23.07 -27.44 8.87
C GLY A 460 23.09 -25.92 9.12
N TYR A 461 23.01 -25.49 10.38
CA TYR A 461 23.13 -24.06 10.72
C TYR A 461 24.51 -23.49 10.39
N LYS A 462 25.59 -24.26 10.58
CA LYS A 462 26.94 -23.85 10.16
C LYS A 462 27.02 -23.67 8.64
N ASP A 463 26.43 -24.59 7.88
CA ASP A 463 26.37 -24.50 6.41
C ASP A 463 25.59 -23.26 5.96
N ILE A 464 24.48 -22.94 6.63
CA ILE A 464 23.72 -21.70 6.41
C ILE A 464 24.55 -20.47 6.77
N ALA A 465 25.23 -20.45 7.91
CA ALA A 465 26.05 -19.33 8.35
C ALA A 465 27.17 -19.02 7.35
N TRP A 466 27.87 -20.06 6.87
CA TRP A 466 28.87 -19.91 5.81
C TRP A 466 28.28 -19.38 4.51
N LEU A 467 27.10 -19.86 4.14
CA LEU A 467 26.41 -19.34 2.97
C LEU A 467 26.01 -17.86 3.13
N MET A 468 25.52 -17.45 4.30
CA MET A 468 25.20 -16.05 4.60
C MET A 468 26.44 -15.17 4.54
N PHE A 469 27.57 -15.62 5.09
CA PHE A 469 28.82 -14.90 5.04
C PHE A 469 29.21 -14.54 3.60
N TRP A 470 29.23 -15.52 2.70
CA TRP A 470 29.53 -15.30 1.29
C TRP A 470 28.48 -14.43 0.58
N MET A 471 27.20 -14.62 0.89
CA MET A 471 26.14 -13.76 0.34
C MET A 471 26.28 -12.30 0.76
N VAL A 472 26.65 -12.04 2.02
CA VAL A 472 26.87 -10.68 2.53
C VAL A 472 28.09 -10.05 1.87
N ILE A 473 29.18 -10.80 1.69
CA ILE A 473 30.35 -10.32 0.94
C ILE A 473 29.96 -9.93 -0.49
N VAL A 474 29.32 -10.83 -1.23
CA VAL A 474 28.88 -10.57 -2.61
C VAL A 474 27.90 -9.41 -2.67
N GLY A 475 26.94 -9.35 -1.73
CA GLY A 475 25.95 -8.27 -1.66
C GLY A 475 26.53 -6.88 -1.41
N ASN A 476 27.66 -6.78 -0.69
CA ASN A 476 28.33 -5.49 -0.42
C ASN A 476 29.33 -5.09 -1.50
N ILE A 477 30.07 -6.05 -2.07
CA ILE A 477 31.05 -5.77 -3.13
C ILE A 477 30.34 -5.46 -4.46
N SER A 478 29.21 -6.12 -4.70
CA SER A 478 28.52 -6.06 -5.98
C SER A 478 28.15 -4.61 -6.38
N PRO A 479 27.51 -3.76 -5.55
CA PRO A 479 27.24 -2.37 -5.92
C PRO A 479 28.48 -1.56 -6.29
N ALA A 480 29.58 -1.74 -5.57
CA ALA A 480 30.82 -1.01 -5.83
C ALA A 480 31.43 -1.39 -7.19
N VAL A 481 31.48 -2.69 -7.51
CA VAL A 481 31.98 -3.17 -8.81
C VAL A 481 31.06 -2.72 -9.94
N LEU A 482 29.75 -2.83 -9.74
CA LEU A 482 28.74 -2.49 -10.73
C LEU A 482 28.64 -1.00 -11.01
N SER A 483 28.89 -0.12 -10.03
CA SER A 483 28.95 1.31 -10.28
C SER A 483 30.33 1.73 -10.81
N GLY A 484 31.40 1.12 -10.32
CA GLY A 484 32.78 1.50 -10.65
C GLY A 484 33.17 1.18 -12.10
N VAL A 485 32.81 0.01 -12.62
CA VAL A 485 33.18 -0.39 -14.00
C VAL A 485 32.58 0.55 -15.07
N PRO A 486 31.28 0.88 -15.05
CA PRO A 486 30.70 1.83 -16.00
C PRO A 486 31.28 3.24 -15.89
N MET A 487 31.60 3.70 -14.68
CA MET A 487 32.24 4.99 -14.43
C MET A 487 33.66 5.04 -14.99
N TYR A 488 34.44 3.98 -14.76
CA TYR A 488 35.78 3.85 -15.33
C TYR A 488 35.75 3.96 -16.85
N ILE A 489 34.79 3.27 -17.50
CA ILE A 489 34.66 3.29 -18.96
C ILE A 489 34.16 4.64 -19.47
N TYR A 490 33.31 5.32 -18.71
CA TYR A 490 32.90 6.68 -19.03
C TYR A 490 34.09 7.65 -19.01
N ALA A 491 34.94 7.58 -17.98
CA ALA A 491 36.17 8.36 -17.89
C ALA A 491 37.17 7.98 -19.00
N TRP A 492 37.29 6.69 -19.33
CA TRP A 492 38.14 6.20 -20.42
C TRP A 492 37.74 6.76 -21.79
N GLN A 493 36.45 7.04 -22.00
CA GLN A 493 35.94 7.66 -23.23
C GLN A 493 36.25 9.18 -23.33
N GLY A 494 37.03 9.73 -22.40
CA GLY A 494 37.43 11.13 -22.40
C GLY A 494 36.34 12.10 -21.94
N GLN A 495 35.25 11.60 -21.35
CA GLN A 495 34.19 12.43 -20.78
C GLN A 495 34.58 12.91 -19.38
N LEU A 496 34.29 14.18 -19.07
CA LEU A 496 34.54 14.76 -17.76
C LEU A 496 33.57 14.16 -16.74
N LEU A 497 34.09 13.37 -15.81
CA LEU A 497 33.31 12.80 -14.72
C LEU A 497 33.07 13.86 -13.64
N THR A 498 31.98 14.62 -13.77
CA THR A 498 31.57 15.57 -12.74
C THR A 498 31.12 14.86 -11.46
N THR A 499 31.38 15.48 -10.31
CA THR A 499 31.01 14.93 -9.00
C THR A 499 29.49 14.71 -8.90
N SER A 500 28.71 15.63 -9.48
CA SER A 500 27.24 15.55 -9.56
C SER A 500 26.76 14.29 -10.29
N VAL A 501 27.32 13.98 -11.46
CA VAL A 501 26.98 12.79 -12.26
C VAL A 501 27.45 11.52 -11.56
N ALA A 502 28.64 11.53 -10.95
CA ALA A 502 29.19 10.34 -10.33
C ALA A 502 28.34 9.87 -9.13
N PHE A 503 28.05 10.76 -8.18
CA PHE A 503 27.27 10.41 -6.99
C PHE A 503 25.85 9.95 -7.33
N THR A 504 25.23 10.56 -8.32
CA THR A 504 23.86 10.23 -8.73
C THR A 504 23.81 8.89 -9.45
N PHE A 505 24.79 8.59 -10.30
CA PHE A 505 24.94 7.28 -10.93
C PHE A 505 25.10 6.17 -9.88
N ILE A 506 26.00 6.34 -8.89
CA ILE A 506 26.22 5.36 -7.82
C ILE A 506 24.92 5.10 -7.05
N ASN A 507 24.20 6.15 -6.66
CA ASN A 507 22.99 6.03 -5.85
C ASN A 507 21.86 5.34 -6.63
N LEU A 508 21.57 5.78 -7.86
CA LEU A 508 20.54 5.17 -8.71
C LEU A 508 20.83 3.70 -8.99
N PHE A 509 22.10 3.34 -9.23
CA PHE A 509 22.48 1.97 -9.48
C PHE A 509 22.36 1.08 -8.24
N LYS A 510 22.83 1.58 -7.08
CA LYS A 510 22.72 0.89 -5.79
C LYS A 510 21.25 0.60 -5.43
N GLU A 511 20.36 1.55 -5.65
CA GLU A 511 18.92 1.36 -5.43
C GLU A 511 18.33 0.30 -6.35
N LEU A 512 18.65 0.34 -7.65
CA LEU A 512 18.20 -0.65 -8.62
C LEU A 512 18.65 -2.06 -8.22
N GLN A 513 19.92 -2.21 -7.83
CA GLN A 513 20.47 -3.47 -7.39
C GLN A 513 19.81 -3.99 -6.11
N SER A 514 19.56 -3.12 -5.13
CA SER A 514 18.88 -3.51 -3.89
C SER A 514 17.52 -4.14 -4.18
N LYS A 515 16.80 -3.66 -5.21
CA LYS A 515 15.52 -4.25 -5.62
C LYS A 515 15.70 -5.57 -6.36
N LEU A 516 16.71 -5.70 -7.23
CA LEU A 516 17.03 -6.95 -7.91
C LEU A 516 17.36 -8.07 -6.92
N TRP A 517 18.11 -7.77 -5.84
CA TRP A 517 18.42 -8.75 -4.79
C TRP A 517 17.19 -9.22 -4.01
N ALA A 518 16.17 -8.38 -3.88
CA ALA A 518 14.94 -8.72 -3.17
C ALA A 518 14.05 -9.71 -3.95
N VAL A 519 14.13 -9.75 -5.28
CA VAL A 519 13.22 -10.57 -6.12
C VAL A 519 13.39 -12.07 -5.89
N PRO A 520 14.62 -12.65 -5.94
CA PRO A 520 14.81 -14.07 -5.68
C PRO A 520 14.31 -14.53 -4.31
N GLN A 521 14.35 -13.66 -3.29
CA GLN A 521 13.88 -13.99 -1.94
C GLN A 521 12.36 -14.21 -1.89
N GLU A 522 11.61 -13.58 -2.80
CA GLU A 522 10.15 -13.68 -2.87
C GLU A 522 9.68 -14.81 -3.80
N LEU A 523 10.55 -15.30 -4.69
CA LEU A 523 10.24 -16.36 -5.64
C LEU A 523 9.73 -17.66 -4.98
N PRO A 524 10.26 -18.13 -3.83
CA PRO A 524 9.70 -19.27 -3.12
C PRO A 524 8.25 -19.07 -2.70
N ARG A 525 7.85 -17.85 -2.30
CA ARG A 525 6.45 -17.55 -1.89
C ARG A 525 5.50 -17.56 -3.08
N ILE A 526 5.97 -17.17 -4.26
CA ILE A 526 5.22 -17.24 -5.51
C ILE A 526 5.06 -18.71 -5.94
N LYS A 527 6.14 -19.50 -5.90
CA LYS A 527 6.10 -20.93 -6.22
C LYS A 527 5.24 -21.73 -5.23
N ALA A 528 5.30 -21.39 -3.94
CA ALA A 528 4.51 -22.04 -2.89
C ALA A 528 3.00 -21.79 -3.05
N ALA A 529 2.59 -20.68 -3.66
CA ALA A 529 1.17 -20.42 -3.93
C ALA A 529 0.61 -21.28 -5.07
N GLY A 530 1.46 -21.75 -6.00
CA GLY A 530 1.05 -22.54 -7.17
C GLY A 530 1.27 -24.06 -7.05
N THR A 531 2.01 -24.53 -6.04
CA THR A 531 2.37 -25.95 -5.90
C THR A 531 1.71 -26.57 -4.68
N VAL A 532 0.85 -27.56 -4.91
CA VAL A 532 0.35 -28.45 -3.86
C VAL A 532 1.47 -29.44 -3.56
N GLN A 533 2.45 -29.06 -2.72
CA GLN A 533 3.40 -30.08 -2.25
C GLN A 533 2.75 -30.90 -1.13
N PRO A 534 2.68 -32.23 -1.27
CA PRO A 534 2.16 -33.10 -0.24
C PRO A 534 3.13 -33.13 0.94
N ASN A 535 2.60 -32.97 2.15
CA ASN A 535 3.12 -33.55 3.40
C ASN A 535 4.25 -32.91 4.23
N TRP A 536 4.73 -31.67 4.01
CA TRP A 536 5.89 -31.17 4.80
C TRP A 536 5.68 -29.94 5.70
N MET A 537 4.44 -29.56 6.02
CA MET A 537 4.16 -28.67 7.15
C MET A 537 3.04 -29.23 8.03
N LEU A 538 3.16 -30.52 8.36
CA LEU A 538 2.62 -30.98 9.63
C LEU A 538 3.74 -30.76 10.66
N PHE A 539 3.41 -29.98 11.69
CA PHE A 539 4.22 -29.58 12.85
C PHE A 539 4.98 -28.26 12.71
#